data_AF-A0A7S3DAG3-F1
#
_entry.id   AF-A0A7S3DAG3-F1
#
_cell.length_a   1.000
_cell.length_b   1.000
_cell.length_c   1.000
_cell.angle_alpha   90.00
_cell.angle_beta   90.00
_cell.angle_gamma   90.00
#
_symmetry.space_group_name_H-M   'P 1'
#
loop_
_entity.id
_entity.type
_entity.pdbx_description
1 polymer ?
#
loop_
_entity_poly.entity_id
_entity_poly.type
_entity_poly.pdbx_seq_one_letter_code
_entity_poly.pdbx_strand_id
1 'polypeptide(L)'
;MQAEKVYSPVSNFLQCSVKKTAAQIKAERTKAKAVSKKMQSKGREGWGSKSEVYLMTLDEMEDAGFPTDEDIEHTQLEQASRAEVEEGEEEGGSKADQAGVFEPPAYISTREGEHAKSSDRSLYAIDCEMVRTGWGSELARVTLVNDGEIVVYDEYVKPRNQVIDYLTMYSGITEESLRNVTKTVEDVRKELVENFIFPHTVLCGHSLENDLKALRLVHERVVDTSIIYPHPRGLPCRYGLKQLAYKFLDRK
;
A
#
# COMPACT_ATOMS: atom_id res chain seq x y z
N MET A 1 -23.92 3.57 16.93
CA MET A 1 -24.03 2.79 15.69
C MET A 1 -23.12 1.59 15.82
N GLN A 2 -23.53 0.46 15.25
CA GLN A 2 -22.74 -0.76 15.22
C GLN A 2 -21.33 -0.43 14.72
N ALA A 3 -20.33 -0.58 15.58
CA ALA A 3 -18.98 -0.84 15.12
C ALA A 3 -18.94 -2.34 14.86
N GLU A 4 -18.92 -2.68 13.58
CA GLU A 4 -18.55 -4.00 13.10
C GLU A 4 -17.17 -4.36 13.67
N LYS A 5 -17.04 -5.57 14.22
CA LYS A 5 -15.77 -6.02 14.82
C LYS A 5 -14.74 -6.23 13.71
N VAL A 6 -13.58 -5.58 13.83
CA VAL A 6 -12.40 -5.90 13.01
C VAL A 6 -11.46 -6.78 13.83
N TYR A 7 -10.93 -7.81 13.17
CA TYR A 7 -10.04 -8.82 13.74
C TYR A 7 -8.58 -8.40 13.57
N SER A 8 -7.82 -8.46 14.66
CA SER A 8 -6.35 -8.36 14.69
C SER A 8 -5.69 -9.39 13.75
N PRO A 9 -4.82 -8.95 12.81
CA PRO A 9 -4.09 -9.87 11.91
C PRO A 9 -3.11 -10.80 12.64
N VAL A 10 -2.55 -10.40 13.79
CA VAL A 10 -1.47 -11.16 14.46
C VAL A 10 -1.99 -12.20 15.46
N SER A 11 -3.19 -12.00 16.02
CA SER A 11 -3.80 -12.96 16.95
C SER A 11 -4.04 -14.37 16.36
N ASN A 12 -4.16 -14.49 15.03
CA ASN A 12 -4.27 -15.79 14.35
C ASN A 12 -2.92 -16.45 14.04
N PHE A 13 -1.81 -15.72 14.14
CA PHE A 13 -0.49 -16.24 13.78
C PHE A 13 0.13 -17.09 14.90
N LEU A 14 -0.29 -16.88 16.16
CA LEU A 14 0.25 -17.56 17.34
C LEU A 14 -0.71 -18.53 18.03
N GLN A 15 -1.97 -18.66 17.59
CA GLN A 15 -2.91 -19.65 18.13
C GLN A 15 -3.23 -20.74 17.10
N CYS A 16 -2.41 -21.79 17.11
CA CYS A 16 -2.86 -23.09 16.62
C CYS A 16 -4.13 -23.47 17.40
N SER A 17 -5.26 -23.64 16.70
CA SER A 17 -6.58 -23.78 17.32
C SER A 17 -6.69 -25.03 18.19
N VAL A 18 -6.61 -24.86 19.52
CA VAL A 18 -7.10 -25.87 20.46
C VAL A 18 -8.61 -25.77 20.48
N LYS A 19 -9.30 -26.86 20.13
CA LYS A 19 -10.76 -26.95 20.07
C LYS A 19 -11.38 -26.52 21.41
N LYS A 20 -12.01 -25.34 21.45
CA LYS A 20 -12.74 -24.86 22.62
C LYS A 20 -14.05 -25.64 22.81
N THR A 21 -14.41 -25.92 24.06
CA THR A 21 -15.65 -26.61 24.40
C THR A 21 -16.85 -25.65 24.43
N ALA A 22 -18.06 -26.17 24.23
CA ALA A 22 -19.29 -25.36 24.19
C ALA A 22 -19.55 -24.54 25.47
N ALA A 23 -19.02 -24.99 26.62
CA ALA A 23 -19.10 -24.27 27.88
C ALA A 23 -18.25 -22.98 27.89
N GLN A 24 -17.05 -23.03 27.28
CA GLN A 24 -16.14 -21.88 27.17
C GLN A 24 -16.73 -20.80 26.26
N ILE A 25 -17.40 -21.21 25.18
CA ILE A 25 -18.12 -20.31 24.24
C ILE A 25 -19.29 -19.60 24.95
N LYS A 26 -19.99 -20.29 25.86
CA LYS A 26 -21.12 -19.71 26.60
C LYS A 26 -20.67 -18.70 27.66
N ALA A 27 -19.53 -18.94 28.31
CA ALA A 27 -18.94 -18.02 29.27
C ALA A 27 -18.49 -16.70 28.63
N GLU A 28 -17.83 -16.76 27.46
CA GLU A 28 -17.42 -15.57 26.69
C GLU A 28 -18.64 -14.74 26.23
N ARG A 29 -19.73 -15.39 25.79
CA ARG A 29 -20.98 -14.72 25.42
C ARG A 29 -21.64 -13.96 26.58
N THR A 30 -21.50 -14.46 27.80
CA THR A 30 -22.12 -13.85 28.98
C THR A 30 -21.31 -12.63 29.44
N LYS A 31 -19.98 -12.70 29.36
CA LYS A 31 -19.08 -11.55 29.60
C LYS A 31 -19.29 -10.44 28.55
N ALA A 32 -19.46 -10.78 27.28
CA ALA A 32 -19.72 -9.81 26.21
C ALA A 32 -21.03 -9.01 26.42
N LYS A 33 -22.07 -9.66 26.97
CA LYS A 33 -23.34 -9.00 27.30
C LYS A 33 -23.23 -8.01 28.45
N ALA A 34 -22.39 -8.28 29.44
CA ALA A 34 -22.18 -7.38 30.58
C ALA A 34 -21.45 -6.09 30.16
N VAL A 35 -20.48 -6.20 29.25
CA VAL A 35 -19.71 -5.05 28.72
C VAL A 35 -20.59 -4.13 27.87
N SER A 36 -21.46 -4.72 27.02
CA SER A 36 -22.39 -3.97 26.18
C SER A 36 -23.35 -3.08 26.99
N LYS A 37 -23.80 -3.56 28.15
CA LYS A 37 -24.71 -2.80 29.04
C LYS A 37 -24.03 -1.60 29.70
N LYS A 38 -22.71 -1.66 29.91
CA LYS A 38 -21.91 -0.59 30.53
C LYS A 38 -21.61 0.56 29.57
N MET A 39 -21.64 0.30 28.26
CA MET A 39 -21.28 1.26 27.22
C MET A 39 -22.46 2.18 26.81
N GLN A 40 -23.69 1.76 27.06
CA GLN A 40 -24.90 2.55 26.75
C GLN A 40 -25.13 3.73 27.71
N SER A 41 -24.36 3.88 28.80
CA SER A 41 -24.61 4.91 29.82
C SER A 41 -23.76 6.19 29.68
N LYS A 42 -22.83 6.30 28.73
CA LYS A 42 -22.01 7.51 28.52
C LYS A 42 -22.38 8.20 27.20
N GLY A 43 -22.88 9.44 27.28
CA GLY A 43 -23.41 10.24 26.16
C GLY A 43 -22.34 10.84 25.22
N ARG A 44 -22.80 11.35 24.07
CA ARG A 44 -22.01 11.93 22.97
C ARG A 44 -21.75 13.42 23.20
N GLU A 45 -20.55 13.78 23.62
CA GLU A 45 -20.02 15.15 23.49
C GLU A 45 -18.55 15.09 23.02
N GLY A 46 -18.18 15.94 22.07
CA GLY A 46 -16.78 16.19 21.70
C GLY A 46 -16.29 15.59 20.38
N TRP A 47 -16.81 16.06 19.24
CA TRP A 47 -16.06 15.96 17.96
C TRP A 47 -15.38 17.31 17.70
N GLY A 48 -14.13 17.42 18.13
CA GLY A 48 -13.26 18.58 17.91
C GLY A 48 -12.00 18.19 17.14
N SER A 49 -11.60 19.08 16.24
CA SER A 49 -10.43 19.15 15.34
C SER A 49 -9.11 18.48 15.78
N LYS A 50 -9.06 17.15 15.82
CA LYS A 50 -7.80 16.38 15.80
C LYS A 50 -7.94 15.24 14.80
N SER A 51 -7.18 15.28 13.71
CA SER A 51 -7.09 14.20 12.72
C SER A 51 -6.26 13.00 13.21
N GLU A 52 -5.75 13.05 14.46
CA GLU A 52 -5.12 11.94 15.17
C GLU A 52 -6.11 11.24 16.11
N VAL A 53 -7.33 11.02 15.64
CA VAL A 53 -8.19 10.02 16.25
C VAL A 53 -7.93 8.73 15.50
N TYR A 54 -6.88 8.02 15.91
CA TYR A 54 -6.77 6.61 15.57
C TYR A 54 -8.07 5.93 16.03
N LEU A 55 -8.69 5.15 15.15
CA LEU A 55 -9.91 4.41 15.47
C LEU A 55 -9.70 3.40 16.62
N MET A 56 -8.44 3.14 16.97
CA MET A 56 -7.95 2.30 18.05
C MET A 56 -6.87 3.08 18.83
N THR A 57 -6.80 2.92 20.14
CA THR A 57 -5.68 3.43 20.95
C THR A 57 -4.37 2.72 20.58
N LEU A 58 -3.21 3.30 20.92
CA LEU A 58 -1.90 2.67 20.64
C LEU A 58 -1.80 1.28 21.26
N ASP A 59 -2.25 1.13 22.50
CA ASP A 59 -2.33 -0.16 23.19
C ASP A 59 -3.24 -1.16 22.43
N GLU A 60 -4.35 -0.70 21.85
CA GLU A 60 -5.24 -1.53 21.03
C GLU A 60 -4.64 -1.88 19.66
N MET A 61 -3.76 -1.03 19.11
CA MET A 61 -3.01 -1.30 17.88
C MET A 61 -1.92 -2.33 18.11
N GLU A 62 -1.19 -2.24 19.23
CA GLU A 62 -0.20 -3.21 19.69
C GLU A 62 -0.86 -4.56 19.97
N ASP A 63 -1.96 -4.58 20.74
CA ASP A 63 -2.75 -5.79 21.00
C ASP A 63 -3.32 -6.40 19.71
N ALA A 64 -3.61 -5.57 18.71
CA ALA A 64 -4.05 -6.01 17.40
C ALA A 64 -2.90 -6.39 16.46
N GLY A 65 -1.65 -6.21 16.87
CA GLY A 65 -0.44 -6.51 16.11
C GLY A 65 -0.33 -5.71 14.82
N PHE A 66 -0.83 -4.48 14.82
CA PHE A 66 -0.45 -3.53 13.79
C PHE A 66 1.02 -3.14 14.01
N PRO A 67 1.82 -3.00 12.94
CA PRO A 67 3.15 -2.43 13.07
C PRO A 67 3.02 -1.04 13.68
N THR A 68 3.54 -0.86 14.88
CA THR A 68 3.69 0.46 15.51
C THR A 68 5.02 1.04 15.07
N ASP A 69 5.08 2.35 14.82
CA ASP A 69 6.32 3.05 14.49
C ASP A 69 7.26 3.01 15.71
N GLU A 70 8.03 1.94 15.85
CA GLU A 70 9.24 1.91 16.66
C GLU A 70 10.44 2.03 15.73
N ASP A 71 10.84 3.28 15.48
CA ASP A 71 11.98 3.77 14.69
C ASP A 71 13.37 3.30 15.21
N ILE A 72 13.56 2.03 15.57
CA ILE A 72 14.86 1.55 16.11
C ILE A 72 15.37 0.28 15.42
N GLU A 73 14.51 -0.64 14.98
CA GLU A 73 15.01 -1.91 14.39
C GLU A 73 15.46 -1.77 12.93
N HIS A 74 14.80 -0.91 12.14
CA HIS A 74 15.14 -0.73 10.72
C HIS A 74 16.47 0.00 10.51
N THR A 75 16.82 0.93 11.39
CA THR A 75 18.09 1.68 11.34
C THR A 75 19.28 0.79 11.65
N GLN A 76 19.13 -0.20 12.53
CA GLN A 76 20.20 -1.14 12.88
C GLN A 76 20.43 -2.18 11.78
N LEU A 77 19.38 -2.62 11.08
CA LEU A 77 19.46 -3.52 9.92
C LEU A 77 20.07 -2.84 8.68
N GLU A 78 19.79 -1.55 8.46
CA GLU A 78 20.43 -0.77 7.39
C GLU A 78 21.91 -0.47 7.68
N GLN A 79 22.27 -0.24 8.94
CA GLN A 79 23.68 -0.04 9.33
C GLN A 79 24.50 -1.34 9.27
N ALA A 80 23.89 -2.49 9.59
CA ALA A 80 24.52 -3.79 9.48
C ALA A 80 24.75 -4.21 8.02
N SER A 81 23.78 -3.97 7.13
CA SER A 81 23.93 -4.30 5.70
C SER A 81 24.92 -3.40 4.96
N ARG A 82 25.15 -2.17 5.43
CA ARG A 82 26.13 -1.25 4.84
C ARG A 82 27.58 -1.57 5.20
N ALA A 83 27.83 -2.25 6.33
CA ALA A 83 29.16 -2.65 6.76
C ALA A 83 29.71 -3.88 6.02
N GLU A 84 28.83 -4.75 5.49
CA GLU A 84 29.24 -5.96 4.77
C GLU A 84 29.62 -5.71 3.29
N VAL A 85 29.29 -4.54 2.74
CA VAL A 85 29.55 -4.19 1.33
C VAL A 85 30.96 -3.63 1.12
N GLU A 86 31.63 -3.13 2.16
CA GLU A 86 32.94 -2.46 2.03
C GLU A 86 34.16 -3.40 2.05
N GLU A 87 34.02 -4.71 2.27
CA GLU A 87 35.16 -5.65 2.30
C GLU A 87 35.38 -6.47 1.01
N GLY A 88 34.68 -6.16 -0.09
CA GLY A 88 34.59 -7.05 -1.26
C GLY A 88 35.21 -6.62 -2.59
N GLU A 89 36.01 -5.54 -2.66
CA GLU A 89 36.61 -5.10 -3.94
C GLU A 89 38.06 -5.56 -4.11
N GLU A 90 38.28 -6.57 -4.96
CA GLU A 90 39.55 -6.75 -5.68
C GLU A 90 39.32 -7.06 -7.17
N GLU A 91 40.19 -6.46 -7.98
CA GLU A 91 40.12 -6.28 -9.44
C GLU A 91 40.26 -7.55 -10.28
N GLY A 92 39.70 -7.53 -11.49
CA GLY A 92 40.04 -8.51 -12.53
C GLY A 92 39.24 -8.35 -13.82
N GLY A 93 39.78 -7.59 -14.78
CA GLY A 93 39.10 -7.29 -16.05
C GLY A 93 39.05 -8.45 -17.06
N SER A 94 38.07 -8.40 -17.96
CA SER A 94 38.28 -8.64 -19.40
C SER A 94 37.10 -8.08 -20.21
N LYS A 95 37.43 -7.42 -21.32
CA LYS A 95 36.48 -6.85 -22.29
C LYS A 95 35.75 -7.96 -23.03
N ALA A 96 34.43 -7.99 -22.92
CA ALA A 96 33.54 -8.64 -23.87
C ALA A 96 32.51 -7.61 -24.32
N ASP A 97 32.30 -7.50 -25.63
CA ASP A 97 31.31 -6.63 -26.25
C ASP A 97 29.90 -7.04 -25.79
N GLN A 98 29.40 -6.39 -24.72
CA GLN A 98 28.10 -6.67 -24.13
C GLN A 98 27.02 -5.88 -24.86
N ALA A 99 26.04 -6.60 -25.42
CA ALA A 99 24.70 -6.06 -25.60
C ALA A 99 24.30 -5.40 -24.28
N GLY A 100 24.10 -4.08 -24.31
CA GLY A 100 24.06 -3.23 -23.12
C GLY A 100 23.19 -3.83 -22.02
N VAL A 101 23.80 -4.11 -20.88
CA VAL A 101 23.10 -4.50 -19.66
C VAL A 101 22.15 -3.34 -19.33
N PHE A 102 20.85 -3.58 -19.49
CA PHE A 102 19.83 -2.57 -19.26
C PHE A 102 19.60 -2.43 -17.75
N GLU A 103 20.02 -1.30 -17.19
CA GLU A 103 19.75 -0.97 -15.80
C GLU A 103 18.38 -0.26 -15.68
N PRO A 104 17.46 -0.75 -14.84
CA PRO A 104 16.19 -0.09 -14.59
C PRO A 104 16.43 1.27 -13.92
N PRO A 105 15.57 2.28 -14.17
CA PRO A 105 15.70 3.58 -13.53
C PRO A 105 15.63 3.44 -12.01
N ALA A 106 16.51 4.18 -11.32
CA ALA A 106 16.60 4.18 -9.87
C ALA A 106 15.27 4.58 -9.23
N TYR A 107 15.00 4.05 -8.04
CA TYR A 107 13.87 4.48 -7.23
C TYR A 107 14.08 5.91 -6.73
N ILE A 108 12.99 6.68 -6.66
CA ILE A 108 12.99 8.00 -6.01
C ILE A 108 12.23 7.89 -4.69
N SER A 109 12.82 8.41 -3.62
CA SER A 109 12.16 8.53 -2.33
C SER A 109 11.44 9.86 -2.20
N THR A 110 10.22 9.83 -1.67
CA THR A 110 9.47 11.04 -1.33
C THR A 110 10.01 11.75 -0.08
N ARG A 111 10.88 11.13 0.73
CA ARG A 111 11.47 11.73 1.95
C ARG A 111 12.29 12.99 1.69
N GLU A 112 12.95 13.09 0.54
CA GLU A 112 13.97 14.10 0.24
C GLU A 112 13.40 15.33 -0.51
N GLY A 113 12.08 15.41 -0.72
CA GLY A 113 11.47 16.53 -1.43
C GLY A 113 11.44 17.82 -0.61
N GLU A 114 12.14 18.86 -1.06
CA GLU A 114 12.10 20.24 -0.48
C GLU A 114 10.75 20.95 -0.65
N HIS A 115 9.78 20.34 -1.32
CA HIS A 115 8.52 20.96 -1.72
C HIS A 115 7.41 20.75 -0.69
N ALA A 116 7.63 21.16 0.56
CA ALA A 116 6.55 21.22 1.56
C ALA A 116 5.68 22.46 1.33
N LYS A 117 4.82 22.45 0.30
CA LYS A 117 3.68 23.37 0.25
C LYS A 117 2.53 22.81 1.06
N SER A 118 2.36 23.41 2.24
CA SER A 118 1.20 23.40 3.13
C SER A 118 1.07 22.23 4.12
N SER A 119 0.60 22.61 5.31
CA SER A 119 0.39 21.82 6.52
C SER A 119 -0.83 20.88 6.46
N ASP A 120 -1.39 20.63 5.28
CA ASP A 120 -2.53 19.72 5.12
C ASP A 120 -2.04 18.33 4.74
N ARG A 121 -2.39 17.35 5.57
CA ARG A 121 -2.21 15.92 5.26
C ARG A 121 -3.16 15.56 4.12
N SER A 122 -2.70 15.71 2.87
CA SER A 122 -3.46 15.31 1.69
C SER A 122 -3.57 13.78 1.59
N LEU A 123 -4.78 13.28 1.29
CA LEU A 123 -5.05 11.87 1.02
C LEU A 123 -5.30 11.70 -0.47
N TYR A 124 -4.59 10.77 -1.10
CA TYR A 124 -4.83 10.39 -2.49
C TYR A 124 -4.98 8.88 -2.65
N ALA A 125 -5.97 8.46 -3.42
CA ALA A 125 -6.04 7.10 -3.93
C ALA A 125 -5.26 7.01 -5.25
N ILE A 126 -4.41 5.99 -5.38
CA ILE A 126 -3.62 5.74 -6.58
C ILE A 126 -3.90 4.33 -7.11
N ASP A 127 -3.98 4.24 -8.44
CA ASP A 127 -4.15 2.98 -9.15
C ASP A 127 -3.37 3.03 -10.47
N CYS A 128 -2.56 2.01 -10.72
CA CYS A 128 -1.76 1.85 -11.91
C CYS A 128 -2.30 0.70 -12.76
N GLU A 129 -2.34 0.93 -14.08
CA GLU A 129 -2.54 -0.15 -15.04
C GLU A 129 -1.22 -0.52 -15.69
N MET A 130 -1.00 -1.82 -15.82
CA MET A 130 0.25 -2.37 -16.34
C MET A 130 0.03 -3.21 -17.59
N VAL A 131 1.06 -3.27 -18.42
CA VAL A 131 1.19 -4.15 -19.58
C VAL A 131 2.37 -5.09 -19.41
N ARG A 132 2.38 -6.20 -20.16
CA ARG A 132 3.46 -7.18 -20.12
C ARG A 132 4.43 -6.96 -21.29
N THR A 133 5.71 -6.85 -20.97
CA THR A 133 6.83 -6.76 -21.92
C THR A 133 7.77 -7.95 -21.75
N GLY A 134 8.82 -8.01 -22.58
CA GLY A 134 9.88 -9.02 -22.43
C GLY A 134 10.68 -8.93 -21.13
N TRP A 135 10.56 -7.80 -20.42
CA TRP A 135 11.29 -7.52 -19.18
C TRP A 135 10.39 -7.56 -17.94
N GLY A 136 9.13 -7.97 -18.10
CA GLY A 136 8.16 -8.09 -17.02
C GLY A 136 6.98 -7.13 -17.17
N SER A 137 6.40 -6.72 -16.05
CA SER A 137 5.27 -5.79 -16.03
C SER A 137 5.77 -4.35 -16.07
N GLU A 138 5.21 -3.53 -16.95
CA GLU A 138 5.53 -2.11 -17.09
C GLU A 138 4.28 -1.24 -16.98
N LEU A 139 4.45 -0.04 -16.44
CA LEU A 139 3.37 0.94 -16.29
C LEU A 139 2.84 1.40 -17.65
N ALA A 140 1.51 1.47 -17.78
CA ALA A 140 0.82 1.93 -18.98
C ALA A 140 -0.20 3.04 -18.71
N ARG A 141 -0.72 3.14 -17.48
CA ARG A 141 -1.56 4.26 -17.04
C ARG A 141 -1.44 4.43 -15.55
N VAL A 142 -1.55 5.67 -15.06
CA VAL A 142 -1.69 5.95 -13.63
C VAL A 142 -2.85 6.91 -13.42
N THR A 143 -3.64 6.64 -12.39
CA THR A 143 -4.76 7.49 -11.97
C THR A 143 -4.57 7.87 -10.51
N LEU A 144 -4.78 9.15 -10.20
CA LEU A 144 -4.77 9.70 -8.85
C LEU A 144 -6.11 10.40 -8.57
N VAL A 145 -6.71 10.06 -7.43
CA VAL A 145 -8.01 10.59 -6.99
C VAL A 145 -7.83 11.19 -5.60
N ASN A 146 -8.40 12.37 -5.37
CA ASN A 146 -8.34 13.02 -4.04
C ASN A 146 -9.44 12.49 -3.09
N ASP A 147 -9.42 12.98 -1.85
CA ASP A 147 -10.42 12.71 -0.82
C ASP A 147 -11.85 13.16 -1.18
N GLY A 148 -11.97 14.10 -2.11
CA GLY A 148 -13.24 14.53 -2.71
C GLY A 148 -13.78 13.61 -3.80
N GLU A 149 -13.17 12.44 -4.03
CA GLU A 149 -13.51 11.51 -5.12
C GLU A 149 -13.32 12.10 -6.53
N ILE A 150 -12.49 13.13 -6.67
CA ILE A 150 -12.19 13.79 -7.94
C ILE A 150 -10.88 13.26 -8.49
N VAL A 151 -10.88 12.87 -9.76
CA VAL A 151 -9.66 12.51 -10.51
C VAL A 151 -8.83 13.77 -10.72
N VAL A 152 -7.66 13.82 -10.09
CA VAL A 152 -6.74 14.97 -10.16
C VAL A 152 -5.58 14.73 -11.13
N TYR A 153 -5.29 13.46 -11.45
CA TYR A 153 -4.27 13.06 -12.39
C TYR A 153 -4.70 11.75 -13.07
N ASP A 154 -4.66 11.69 -14.40
CA ASP A 154 -4.99 10.48 -15.16
C ASP A 154 -4.22 10.54 -16.48
N GLU A 155 -3.16 9.74 -16.58
CA GLU A 155 -2.22 9.81 -17.69
C GLU A 155 -1.83 8.42 -18.15
N TYR A 156 -1.76 8.27 -19.47
CA TYR A 156 -1.15 7.10 -20.09
C TYR A 156 0.37 7.25 -20.10
N VAL A 157 1.06 6.13 -19.92
CA VAL A 157 2.52 6.05 -19.84
C VAL A 157 3.01 5.18 -20.97
N LYS A 158 4.04 5.64 -21.68
CA LYS A 158 4.70 4.88 -22.73
C LYS A 158 5.59 3.81 -22.08
N PRO A 159 5.30 2.51 -22.25
CA PRO A 159 6.19 1.45 -21.81
C PRO A 159 7.54 1.59 -22.52
N ARG A 160 8.62 1.29 -21.81
CA ARG A 160 9.97 1.47 -22.33
C ARG A 160 10.30 0.38 -23.34
N ASN A 161 9.83 -0.83 -23.06
CA ASN A 161 10.04 -1.98 -23.93
C ASN A 161 8.80 -2.28 -24.79
N GLN A 162 9.01 -3.07 -25.83
CA GLN A 162 7.91 -3.53 -26.68
C GLN A 162 6.90 -4.34 -25.86
N VAL A 163 5.63 -3.94 -25.96
CA VAL A 163 4.52 -4.64 -25.33
C VAL A 163 4.29 -5.97 -26.04
N ILE A 164 4.29 -7.07 -25.28
CA ILE A 164 3.98 -8.42 -25.75
C ILE A 164 2.49 -8.71 -25.52
N ASP A 165 1.93 -8.25 -24.41
CA ASP A 165 0.52 -8.41 -24.07
C ASP A 165 0.03 -7.19 -23.29
N TYR A 166 -1.04 -6.56 -23.77
CA TYR A 166 -1.63 -5.40 -23.14
C TYR A 166 -2.44 -5.73 -21.89
N LEU A 167 -2.74 -7.01 -21.64
CA LEU A 167 -3.56 -7.46 -20.52
C LEU A 167 -4.94 -6.79 -20.49
N THR A 168 -5.49 -6.44 -21.66
CA THR A 168 -6.67 -5.57 -21.82
C THR A 168 -7.89 -6.01 -20.99
N MET A 169 -8.07 -7.31 -20.77
CA MET A 169 -9.17 -7.82 -19.93
C MET A 169 -9.07 -7.42 -18.45
N TYR A 170 -7.86 -7.12 -17.99
CA TYR A 170 -7.56 -6.66 -16.64
C TYR A 170 -7.29 -5.17 -16.64
N SER A 171 -6.47 -4.68 -17.58
CA SER A 171 -5.95 -3.31 -17.58
C SER A 171 -6.80 -2.30 -18.33
N GLY A 172 -7.69 -2.77 -19.20
CA GLY A 172 -8.42 -1.91 -20.14
C GLY A 172 -7.54 -1.21 -21.19
N ILE A 173 -6.23 -1.44 -21.21
CA ILE A 173 -5.30 -0.81 -22.14
C ILE A 173 -5.38 -1.49 -23.51
N THR A 174 -5.47 -0.71 -24.59
CA THR A 174 -5.35 -1.20 -25.96
C THR A 174 -4.12 -0.63 -26.65
N GLU A 175 -3.73 -1.22 -27.78
CA GLU A 175 -2.65 -0.69 -28.61
C GLU A 175 -2.96 0.73 -29.09
N GLU A 176 -4.22 1.02 -29.39
CA GLU A 176 -4.67 2.36 -29.77
C GLU A 176 -4.51 3.37 -28.62
N SER A 177 -4.77 2.95 -27.37
CA SER A 177 -4.57 3.80 -26.20
C SER A 177 -3.11 4.28 -26.05
N LEU A 178 -2.14 3.44 -26.43
CA LEU A 178 -0.71 3.73 -26.27
C LEU A 178 -0.03 4.28 -27.53
N ARG A 179 -0.68 4.25 -28.70
CA ARG A 179 -0.08 4.55 -30.01
C ARG A 179 0.63 5.91 -30.08
N ASN A 180 0.04 6.95 -29.48
CA ASN A 180 0.54 8.32 -29.52
C ASN A 180 1.04 8.82 -28.15
N VAL A 181 1.18 7.92 -27.18
CA VAL A 181 1.62 8.27 -25.83
C VAL A 181 3.12 8.47 -25.85
N THR A 182 3.56 9.62 -25.31
CA THR A 182 4.98 10.01 -25.30
C THR A 182 5.56 10.11 -23.89
N LYS A 183 4.71 10.35 -22.88
CA LYS A 183 5.14 10.47 -21.47
C LYS A 183 5.79 9.19 -20.98
N THR A 184 6.98 9.31 -20.39
CA THR A 184 7.71 8.18 -19.79
C THR A 184 7.32 8.01 -18.32
N VAL A 185 7.71 6.89 -17.71
CA VAL A 185 7.51 6.68 -16.27
C VAL A 185 8.25 7.74 -15.45
N GLU A 186 9.41 8.19 -15.93
CA GLU A 186 10.20 9.23 -15.29
C GLU A 186 9.49 10.60 -15.30
N ASP A 187 8.85 10.96 -16.43
CA ASP A 187 8.08 12.20 -16.55
C ASP A 187 6.88 12.20 -15.60
N VAL A 188 6.12 11.11 -15.61
CA VAL A 188 4.92 10.93 -14.77
C VAL A 188 5.27 10.92 -13.30
N ARG A 189 6.32 10.16 -12.91
CA ARG A 189 6.80 10.15 -11.52
C ARG A 189 7.22 11.54 -11.06
N LYS A 190 7.92 12.29 -11.90
CA LYS A 190 8.32 13.67 -11.60
C LYS A 190 7.10 14.56 -11.38
N GLU A 191 6.13 14.52 -12.30
CA GLU A 191 4.88 15.28 -12.19
C GLU A 191 4.12 14.93 -10.90
N LEU A 192 4.07 13.64 -10.53
CA LEU A 192 3.42 13.17 -9.31
C LEU A 192 4.12 13.70 -8.04
N VAL A 193 5.44 13.55 -7.93
CA VAL A 193 6.20 13.96 -6.72
C VAL A 193 6.28 15.48 -6.57
N GLU A 194 6.35 16.23 -7.67
CA GLU A 194 6.44 17.70 -7.62
C GLU A 194 5.10 18.36 -7.28
N ASN A 195 3.97 17.78 -7.68
CA ASN A 195 2.67 18.45 -7.61
C ASN A 195 1.67 17.82 -6.64
N PHE A 196 1.77 16.52 -6.35
CA PHE A 196 0.72 15.79 -5.64
C PHE A 196 1.23 14.96 -4.45
N ILE A 197 2.32 14.21 -4.63
CA ILE A 197 2.80 13.21 -3.66
C ILE A 197 4.01 13.76 -2.91
N PHE A 198 3.74 14.36 -1.75
CA PHE A 198 4.75 14.87 -0.83
C PHE A 198 5.05 13.87 0.29
N PRO A 199 6.17 14.01 1.03
CA PRO A 199 6.49 13.07 2.12
C PRO A 199 5.40 12.96 3.21
N HIS A 200 4.54 13.96 3.36
CA HIS A 200 3.46 13.95 4.33
C HIS A 200 2.10 13.50 3.80
N THR A 201 1.97 13.37 2.47
CA THR A 201 0.79 12.83 1.79
C THR A 201 0.54 11.38 2.21
N VAL A 202 -0.71 10.95 2.26
CA VAL A 202 -1.08 9.55 2.47
C VAL A 202 -1.59 8.98 1.15
N LEU A 203 -0.97 7.90 0.68
CA LEU A 203 -1.45 7.15 -0.47
C LEU A 203 -2.33 5.99 -0.03
N CYS A 204 -3.48 5.80 -0.66
CA CYS A 204 -4.35 4.65 -0.44
C CYS A 204 -4.62 3.89 -1.73
N GLY A 205 -4.88 2.58 -1.62
CA GLY A 205 -5.08 1.72 -2.78
C GLY A 205 -5.17 0.25 -2.42
N HIS A 206 -4.97 -0.63 -3.40
CA HIS A 206 -5.08 -2.07 -3.23
C HIS A 206 -3.89 -2.82 -3.82
N SER A 207 -3.09 -3.45 -2.97
CA SER A 207 -1.83 -4.11 -3.37
C SER A 207 -0.81 -3.12 -3.97
N LEU A 208 -0.66 -1.97 -3.30
CA LEU A 208 0.13 -0.81 -3.76
C LEU A 208 1.62 -1.10 -3.97
N GLU A 209 2.11 -2.22 -3.46
CA GLU A 209 3.42 -2.76 -3.78
C GLU A 209 3.67 -2.79 -5.31
N ASN A 210 2.67 -3.21 -6.09
CA ASN A 210 2.82 -3.33 -7.55
C ASN A 210 2.87 -1.96 -8.22
N ASP A 211 1.98 -1.05 -7.81
CA ASP A 211 1.88 0.32 -8.31
C ASP A 211 3.17 1.11 -8.04
N LEU A 212 3.66 1.07 -6.80
CA LEU A 212 4.89 1.77 -6.39
C LEU A 212 6.14 1.18 -7.05
N LYS A 213 6.18 -0.13 -7.29
CA LYS A 213 7.24 -0.78 -8.09
C LYS A 213 7.21 -0.33 -9.54
N ALA A 214 6.02 -0.27 -10.14
CA ALA A 214 5.84 0.16 -11.52
C ALA A 214 6.23 1.64 -11.71
N LEU A 215 5.89 2.49 -10.74
CA LEU A 215 6.27 3.89 -10.69
C LEU A 215 7.73 4.12 -10.29
N ARG A 216 8.43 3.12 -9.74
CA ARG A 216 9.78 3.26 -9.14
C ARG A 216 9.79 4.37 -8.08
N LEU A 217 8.81 4.32 -7.18
CA LEU A 217 8.59 5.30 -6.13
C LEU A 217 8.65 4.64 -4.76
N VAL A 218 9.38 5.24 -3.82
CA VAL A 218 9.39 4.85 -2.40
C VAL A 218 8.63 5.90 -1.59
N HIS A 219 7.57 5.45 -0.93
CA HIS A 219 6.70 6.28 -0.12
C HIS A 219 6.27 5.51 1.13
N GLU A 220 6.41 6.10 2.31
CA GLU A 220 6.12 5.42 3.58
C GLU A 220 4.65 5.45 3.98
N ARG A 221 3.97 6.55 3.70
CA ARG A 221 2.63 6.80 4.23
C ARG A 221 1.58 6.15 3.34
N VAL A 222 1.49 4.83 3.44
CA VAL A 222 0.65 4.01 2.57
C VAL A 222 -0.44 3.28 3.35
N VAL A 223 -1.66 3.34 2.84
CA VAL A 223 -2.84 2.63 3.33
C VAL A 223 -3.26 1.60 2.28
N ASP A 224 -2.80 0.36 2.46
CA ASP A 224 -3.09 -0.73 1.52
C ASP A 224 -4.28 -1.58 2.01
N THR A 225 -5.38 -1.53 1.25
CA THR A 225 -6.59 -2.29 1.54
C THR A 225 -6.41 -3.81 1.47
N SER A 226 -5.45 -4.31 0.69
CA SER A 226 -5.13 -5.75 0.64
C SER A 226 -4.52 -6.27 1.93
N ILE A 227 -3.93 -5.37 2.73
CA ILE A 227 -3.32 -5.66 4.04
C ILE A 227 -4.34 -5.42 5.15
N ILE A 228 -5.05 -4.29 5.12
CA ILE A 228 -6.02 -3.90 6.16
C ILE A 228 -7.22 -4.86 6.21
N TYR A 229 -7.56 -5.51 5.10
CA TYR A 229 -8.59 -6.53 5.03
C TYR A 229 -7.99 -7.93 4.82
N PRO A 230 -7.51 -8.59 5.89
CA PRO A 230 -6.83 -9.88 5.77
C PRO A 230 -7.78 -10.99 5.31
N HIS A 231 -7.26 -11.90 4.48
CA HIS A 231 -7.99 -13.09 4.08
C HIS A 231 -8.05 -14.11 5.24
N PRO A 232 -9.18 -14.81 5.49
CA PRO A 232 -9.30 -15.79 6.58
C PRO A 232 -8.31 -16.95 6.52
N ARG A 233 -7.76 -17.26 5.35
CA ARG A 233 -6.71 -18.28 5.16
C ARG A 233 -5.30 -17.79 5.53
N GLY A 234 -5.14 -16.51 5.86
CA GLY A 234 -3.83 -15.89 6.07
C GLY A 234 -3.05 -15.69 4.77
N LEU A 235 -1.87 -15.08 4.90
CA LEU A 235 -0.92 -14.94 3.80
C LEU A 235 -0.46 -16.33 3.29
N PRO A 236 -0.18 -16.48 1.98
CA PRO A 236 -0.11 -15.43 0.96
C PRO A 236 -1.46 -15.08 0.31
N CYS A 237 -2.58 -15.68 0.74
CA CYS A 237 -3.89 -15.37 0.18
C CYS A 237 -4.31 -13.95 0.60
N ARG A 238 -4.65 -13.11 -0.37
CA ARG A 238 -5.26 -11.78 -0.16
C ARG A 238 -6.65 -11.75 -0.81
N TYR A 239 -7.56 -10.93 -0.27
CA TYR A 239 -8.82 -10.66 -0.96
C TYR A 239 -8.54 -9.79 -2.18
N GLY A 240 -9.15 -10.11 -3.32
CA GLY A 240 -9.16 -9.19 -4.46
C GLY A 240 -10.10 -8.01 -4.20
N LEU A 241 -9.78 -6.83 -4.76
CA LEU A 241 -10.58 -5.62 -4.58
C LEU A 241 -12.07 -5.82 -4.93
N LYS A 242 -12.36 -6.57 -6.00
CA LYS A 242 -13.75 -6.92 -6.38
C LYS A 242 -14.50 -7.67 -5.27
N GLN A 243 -13.82 -8.58 -4.57
CA GLN A 243 -14.42 -9.32 -3.46
C GLN A 243 -14.67 -8.43 -2.25
N LEU A 244 -13.75 -7.50 -1.97
CA LEU A 244 -13.93 -6.50 -0.91
C LEU A 244 -15.09 -5.55 -1.23
N ALA A 245 -15.16 -5.03 -2.45
CA ALA A 245 -16.24 -4.17 -2.92
C ALA A 245 -17.61 -4.87 -2.82
N TYR A 246 -17.68 -6.13 -3.23
CA TYR A 246 -18.89 -6.93 -3.06
C TYR A 246 -19.27 -7.11 -1.59
N LYS A 247 -18.29 -7.45 -0.74
CA LYS A 247 -18.53 -7.75 0.68
C LYS A 247 -18.94 -6.52 1.50
N PHE A 248 -18.31 -5.37 1.25
CA PHE A 248 -18.44 -4.18 2.10
C PHE A 248 -19.27 -3.05 1.47
N LEU A 249 -19.41 -3.02 0.15
CA LEU A 249 -20.13 -1.96 -0.57
C LEU A 249 -21.36 -2.47 -1.35
N ASP A 250 -21.63 -3.78 -1.34
CA ASP A 250 -22.69 -4.44 -2.13
C ASP A 250 -22.64 -4.09 -3.63
N ARG A 251 -21.43 -3.86 -4.15
CA ARG A 251 -21.16 -3.59 -5.57
C ARG A 251 -20.73 -4.89 -6.26
N LYS A 252 -21.43 -5.28 -7.33
CA LYS A 252 -21.20 -6.53 -8.09
C LYS A 252 -20.20 -6.38 -9.23
#